data_AF-A0A6G8Q3F8-F1
#
_entry.id   AF-A0A6G8Q3F8-F1
#
_cell.length_a   1.000
_cell.length_b   1.000
_cell.length_c   1.000
_cell.angle_alpha   90.00
_cell.angle_beta   90.00
_cell.angle_gamma   90.00
#
_symmetry.space_group_name_H-M   'P 1'
#
loop_
_entity.id
_entity.type
_entity.pdbx_description
1 polymer ?
#
loop_
_entity_poly.entity_id
_entity_poly.type
_entity_poly.pdbx_seq_one_letter_code
_entity_poly.pdbx_strand_id
1 'polypeptide(L)'
;MGGGRGAEGAGGLRRGRTFTRGGAQGRARPEELIAGAGSGGAKQALKEATEEAAGRGVFATPTFFVGEEMFWGNDRLDFVREALMA
;
A
#
# COMPACT_ATOMS: atom_id res chain seq x y z
N MET A 1 5.20 43.82 -29.07
CA MET A 1 4.72 44.00 -27.69
C MET A 1 3.29 43.44 -27.61
N GLY A 2 3.05 42.48 -26.71
CA GLY A 2 1.74 41.95 -26.21
C GLY A 2 0.73 41.45 -27.25
N GLY A 3 0.42 40.16 -27.39
CA GLY A 3 -0.18 39.27 -26.37
C GLY A 3 -1.72 39.39 -26.45
N GLY A 4 -2.57 38.36 -26.55
CA GLY A 4 -2.44 36.92 -26.49
C GLY A 4 -3.79 36.33 -26.00
N ARG A 5 -4.16 35.17 -26.55
CA ARG A 5 -5.14 34.16 -26.02
C ARG A 5 -6.62 34.54 -26.16
N GLY A 6 -7.49 33.70 -26.72
CA GLY A 6 -7.50 32.23 -26.73
C GLY A 6 -8.70 31.78 -25.90
N ALA A 7 -9.75 31.35 -26.59
CA ALA A 7 -10.98 30.84 -26.01
C ALA A 7 -10.77 29.53 -25.25
N GLU A 8 -11.53 29.31 -24.18
CA GLU A 8 -12.07 28.01 -23.70
C GLU A 8 -12.79 28.29 -22.38
N GLY A 9 -14.05 27.91 -22.16
CA GLY A 9 -14.52 26.53 -22.21
C GLY A 9 -14.69 26.03 -20.77
N ALA A 10 -15.67 26.58 -20.04
CA ALA A 10 -15.96 26.18 -18.65
C ALA A 10 -16.70 24.84 -18.61
N GLY A 11 -15.99 23.75 -18.94
CA GLY A 11 -16.41 22.38 -18.66
C GLY A 11 -16.00 22.01 -17.24
N GLY A 12 -16.94 22.01 -16.31
CA GLY A 12 -16.71 21.69 -14.89
C GLY A 12 -16.04 20.32 -14.73
N LEU A 13 -14.79 20.35 -14.27
CA LEU A 13 -14.03 19.17 -13.88
C LEU A 13 -14.78 18.45 -12.74
N ARG A 14 -15.37 17.29 -13.02
CA ARG A 14 -15.91 16.43 -11.96
C ARG A 14 -14.73 16.03 -11.08
N ARG A 15 -14.64 16.62 -9.88
CA ARG A 15 -13.62 16.28 -8.87
C ARG A 15 -13.60 14.76 -8.73
N GLY A 16 -12.46 14.17 -9.11
CA GLY A 16 -12.22 12.74 -8.96
C GLY A 16 -12.46 12.36 -7.51
N ARG A 17 -13.37 11.42 -7.27
CA ARG A 17 -13.54 10.84 -5.94
C ARG A 17 -12.29 10.02 -5.65
N THR A 18 -11.40 10.56 -4.82
CA THR A 18 -10.30 9.80 -4.25
C THR A 18 -10.90 8.66 -3.43
N PHE A 19 -10.77 7.43 -3.92
CA PHE A 19 -11.22 6.25 -3.22
C PHE A 19 -10.16 5.90 -2.16
N THR A 20 -10.27 6.47 -0.96
CA THR A 20 -9.43 6.07 0.18
C THR A 20 -10.04 4.85 0.84
N ARG A 21 -9.72 3.66 0.34
CA ARG A 21 -9.89 2.44 1.12
C ARG A 21 -8.51 1.92 1.53
N GLY A 22 -8.03 2.38 2.68
CA GLY A 22 -6.82 1.88 3.33
C GLY A 22 -7.16 1.26 4.69
N GLY A 23 -6.81 -0.02 4.85
CA GLY A 23 -6.67 -0.72 6.14
C GLY A 23 -7.95 -0.99 6.95
N ALA A 24 -8.26 -2.27 7.19
CA ALA A 24 -9.21 -2.79 8.18
C ALA A 24 -10.40 -1.86 8.56
N GLN A 25 -11.45 -1.86 7.74
CA GLN A 25 -12.82 -1.43 8.09
C GLN A 25 -13.14 0.08 8.28
N GLY A 26 -12.20 1.04 8.18
CA GLY A 26 -12.43 2.42 8.66
C GLY A 26 -12.52 3.57 7.64
N ARG A 27 -13.41 4.54 7.90
CA ARG A 27 -13.70 5.78 7.12
C ARG A 27 -12.72 6.94 7.41
N ALA A 28 -11.41 6.70 7.43
CA ALA A 28 -10.44 7.78 7.69
C ALA A 28 -10.45 8.82 6.55
N ARG A 29 -10.29 10.10 6.90
CA ARG A 29 -10.18 11.17 5.89
C ARG A 29 -8.79 11.15 5.23
N PRO A 30 -8.66 11.54 3.95
CA PRO A 30 -7.37 11.55 3.26
C PRO A 30 -6.26 12.29 4.01
N GLU A 31 -6.58 13.44 4.61
CA GLU A 31 -5.68 14.26 5.40
C GLU A 31 -5.16 13.55 6.66
N GLU A 32 -6.03 12.79 7.33
CA GLU A 32 -5.68 11.99 8.51
C GLU A 32 -4.72 10.86 8.13
N LEU A 33 -4.96 10.20 6.98
CA LEU A 33 -4.10 9.13 6.47
C LEU A 33 -2.70 9.64 6.11
N ILE A 34 -2.62 10.78 5.42
CA ILE A 34 -1.34 11.37 5.02
C ILE A 34 -0.55 11.81 6.26
N ALA A 35 -1.20 12.49 7.20
CA ALA A 35 -0.57 12.89 8.46
C ALA A 35 -0.10 11.68 9.27
N GLY A 36 -0.93 10.65 9.38
CA GLY A 36 -0.62 9.39 10.08
C GLY A 36 0.57 8.65 9.45
N ALA A 37 0.58 8.51 8.13
CA ALA A 37 1.67 7.83 7.40
C ALA A 37 3.02 8.53 7.56
N GLY A 38 3.03 9.86 7.70
CA GLY A 38 4.25 10.64 7.93
C GLY A 38 4.75 10.66 9.38
N SER A 39 3.94 10.19 10.33
CA SER A 39 4.25 10.25 11.76
C SER A 39 5.48 9.43 12.15
N GLY A 40 6.16 9.84 13.22
CA GLY A 40 7.33 9.12 13.74
C GLY A 40 7.00 7.67 14.11
N GLY A 41 5.84 7.44 14.76
CA GLY A 41 5.39 6.10 15.12
C GLY A 41 5.14 5.19 13.91
N ALA A 42 4.49 5.71 12.86
CA ALA A 42 4.27 4.92 11.64
C ALA A 42 5.59 4.55 10.93
N LYS A 43 6.55 5.49 10.88
CA LYS A 43 7.87 5.22 10.31
C LYS A 43 8.67 4.19 11.11
N GLN A 44 8.63 4.28 12.44
CA GLN A 44 9.28 3.33 13.33
C GLN A 44 8.68 1.92 13.15
N ALA A 45 7.35 1.81 13.14
CA ALA A 45 6.66 0.54 12.92
C ALA A 45 6.98 -0.06 11.55
N LEU A 46 7.04 0.76 10.49
CA LEU A 46 7.44 0.29 9.15
C LEU A 46 8.89 -0.23 9.14
N LYS A 47 9.82 0.48 9.81
CA LYS A 47 11.21 0.06 9.93
C LYS A 47 11.33 -1.28 10.66
N GLU A 48 10.70 -1.41 11.82
CA GLU A 48 10.72 -2.64 12.62
C GLU A 48 10.16 -3.84 11.85
N ALA A 49 9.00 -3.68 11.19
CA ALA A 49 8.40 -4.74 10.38
C ALA A 49 9.31 -5.15 9.20
N THR A 50 10.01 -4.18 8.60
CA THR A 50 10.95 -4.46 7.50
C THR A 50 12.19 -5.18 8.02
N GLU A 51 12.73 -4.78 9.17
CA GLU A 51 13.88 -5.43 9.81
C GLU A 51 13.54 -6.85 10.27
N GLU A 52 12.36 -7.07 10.83
CA GLU A 52 11.86 -8.41 11.18
C GLU A 52 11.77 -9.31 9.95
N ALA A 53 11.14 -8.82 8.86
CA ALA A 53 11.02 -9.57 7.62
C ALA A 53 12.39 -9.92 7.02
N ALA A 54 13.31 -8.95 6.98
CA ALA A 54 14.68 -9.18 6.53
C ALA A 54 15.42 -10.20 7.42
N GLY A 55 15.24 -10.12 8.75
CA GLY A 55 15.80 -11.07 9.72
C GLY A 55 15.28 -12.51 9.54
N ARG A 56 14.07 -12.66 8.99
CA ARG A 56 13.48 -13.95 8.59
C ARG A 56 13.87 -14.42 7.18
N GLY A 57 14.73 -13.68 6.49
CA GLY A 57 15.22 -14.02 5.14
C GLY A 57 14.31 -13.57 3.99
N VAL A 58 13.32 -12.71 4.25
CA VAL A 58 12.48 -12.14 3.18
C VAL A 58 13.32 -11.23 2.29
N PHE A 59 13.40 -11.53 1.00
CA PHE A 59 14.18 -10.76 0.02
C PHE A 59 13.31 -10.05 -1.04
N ALA A 60 12.04 -10.43 -1.18
CA ALA A 60 11.13 -9.87 -2.17
C ALA A 60 9.67 -10.00 -1.71
N THR A 61 8.76 -9.41 -2.47
CA THR A 61 7.31 -9.44 -2.19
C THR A 61 6.51 -9.91 -3.41
N PRO A 62 5.32 -10.51 -3.22
CA PRO A 62 4.79 -11.00 -1.94
C PRO A 62 5.54 -12.25 -1.44
N THR A 63 5.70 -12.38 -0.13
CA THR A 63 6.26 -13.55 0.55
C THR A 63 5.31 -14.00 1.65
N PHE A 64 5.08 -15.29 1.75
CA PHE A 64 4.19 -15.94 2.71
C PHE A 64 4.98 -16.94 3.56
N PHE A 65 4.55 -17.17 4.79
CA PHE A 65 5.09 -18.22 5.64
C PHE A 65 3.96 -19.12 6.15
N VAL A 66 4.20 -20.43 6.16
CA VAL A 66 3.37 -21.43 6.86
C VAL A 66 4.30 -22.14 7.85
N GLY A 67 4.15 -21.83 9.14
CA GLY A 67 5.16 -22.22 10.13
C GLY A 67 6.52 -21.59 9.80
N GLU A 68 7.55 -22.43 9.61
CA GLU A 68 8.90 -22.01 9.23
C GLU A 68 9.13 -22.04 7.69
N GLU A 69 8.20 -22.60 6.92
CA GLU A 69 8.33 -22.69 5.45
C GLU A 69 8.01 -21.35 4.78
N MET A 70 8.87 -20.92 3.84
CA MET A 70 8.75 -19.66 3.12
C MET A 70 8.36 -19.88 1.65
N PHE A 71 7.34 -19.15 1.19
CA PHE A 71 6.86 -19.15 -0.20
C PHE A 71 6.92 -17.74 -0.78
N TRP A 72 7.67 -17.56 -1.87
CA TRP A 72 7.81 -16.27 -2.55
C TRP A 72 7.11 -16.27 -3.92
N GLY A 73 6.27 -15.26 -4.16
CA GLY A 73 5.54 -15.08 -5.42
C GLY A 73 4.03 -15.29 -5.28
N ASN A 74 3.26 -14.51 -6.03
CA ASN A 74 1.79 -14.65 -6.07
C ASN A 74 1.35 -16.00 -6.67
N ASP A 75 2.15 -16.56 -7.56
CA ASP A 75 1.97 -17.86 -8.20
C ASP A 75 2.24 -19.05 -7.25
N ARG A 76 2.64 -18.79 -5.99
CA ARG A 76 2.87 -19.83 -4.99
C ARG A 76 1.70 -20.11 -4.05
N LEU A 77 0.55 -19.45 -4.24
CA LEU A 77 -0.59 -19.57 -3.32
C LEU A 77 -1.20 -20.99 -3.25
N ASP A 78 -1.11 -21.80 -4.30
CA ASP A 78 -1.59 -23.20 -4.24
C ASP A 78 -0.70 -24.05 -3.30
N PHE A 79 0.62 -23.84 -3.33
CA PHE A 79 1.54 -24.49 -2.38
C PHE A 79 1.33 -24.02 -0.95
N VAL A 80 1.05 -22.73 -0.75
CA VAL A 80 0.68 -22.19 0.57
C VAL A 80 -0.58 -22.89 1.10
N ARG A 81 -1.58 -23.11 0.23
CA ARG A 81 -2.81 -23.84 0.60
C ARG A 81 -2.51 -25.28 0.97
N GLU A 82 -1.68 -25.98 0.20
CA GLU A 82 -1.29 -27.36 0.49
C GLU A 82 -0.57 -27.46 1.84
N ALA A 83 0.38 -26.58 2.12
CA ALA A 83 1.11 -26.54 3.39
C ALA A 83 0.20 -26.27 4.60
N LEU A 84 -0.88 -25.50 4.45
CA LEU A 84 -1.87 -25.26 5.52
C LEU A 84 -2.76 -26.47 5.82
N MET A 85 -2.82 -27.45 4.91
CA MET A 85 -3.69 -28.64 5.03
C MET A 85 -2.91 -29.90 5.45
N ALA A 86 -1.58 -29.82 5.50
CA ALA A 86 -0.69 -30.87 5.98
C ALA A 86 -0.66 -30.91 7.51
#